data_AF-A0A3B3ZA89-F1
#
_entry.id   AF-A0A3B3ZA89-F1
#
_cell.length_a   1.000
_cell.length_b   1.000
_cell.length_c   1.000
_cell.angle_alpha   90.00
_cell.angle_beta   90.00
_cell.angle_gamma   90.00
#
_symmetry.space_group_name_H-M   'P 1'
#
loop_
_entity.id
_entity.type
_entity.pdbx_description
1 polymer ?
#
loop_
_entity_poly.entity_id
_entity_poly.type
_entity_poly.pdbx_seq_one_letter_code
_entity_poly.pdbx_strand_id
1 'polypeptide(L)'
;RNHIQEKSKEAETFCSFIYNPRTGAVLGRTRSSWGRILLFYLVFYSLLSAMFCFTLWMVLLTLDPDSPKYSDLSAWKTVSHCLICA
;
A
#
# COMPACT_ATOMS: atom_id res chain seq x y z
N ARG A 1 -23.95 14.90 -30.21
CA ARG A 1 -23.87 13.62 -30.96
C ARG A 1 -22.44 13.30 -31.39
N ASN A 2 -21.69 14.27 -31.94
CA ASN A 2 -20.30 14.08 -32.37
C ASN A 2 -19.32 13.79 -31.20
N HIS A 3 -19.44 14.49 -30.07
CA HIS A 3 -18.60 14.21 -28.88
C HIS A 3 -18.80 12.81 -28.25
N ILE A 4 -19.98 12.20 -28.45
CA ILE A 4 -20.27 10.85 -27.92
C ILE A 4 -19.59 9.79 -28.78
N GLN A 5 -19.52 10.00 -30.10
CA GLN A 5 -18.84 9.10 -31.05
C GLN A 5 -17.32 9.15 -30.90
N GLU A 6 -16.73 10.30 -30.60
CA GLU A 6 -15.29 10.42 -30.37
C GLU A 6 -14.86 9.68 -29.09
N LYS A 7 -15.63 9.87 -28.00
CA LYS A 7 -15.45 9.13 -26.75
C LYS A 7 -15.55 7.61 -26.93
N SER A 8 -16.46 7.12 -27.79
CA SER A 8 -16.60 5.69 -28.04
C SER A 8 -15.45 5.14 -28.88
N LYS A 9 -15.01 5.87 -29.92
CA LYS A 9 -13.88 5.46 -30.76
C LYS A 9 -12.57 5.39 -29.98
N GLU A 10 -12.32 6.36 -29.11
CA GLU A 10 -11.17 6.31 -28.20
C GLU A 10 -11.30 5.10 -27.25
N ALA A 11 -12.45 4.95 -26.57
CA ALA A 11 -12.67 3.83 -25.65
C ALA A 11 -12.53 2.46 -26.33
N GLU A 12 -13.04 2.29 -27.55
CA GLU A 12 -12.90 1.08 -28.35
C GLU A 12 -11.43 0.80 -28.71
N THR A 13 -10.66 1.85 -29.04
CA THR A 13 -9.23 1.74 -29.35
C THR A 13 -8.43 1.37 -28.09
N PHE A 14 -8.69 2.03 -26.95
CA PHE A 14 -8.09 1.70 -25.66
C PHE A 14 -8.47 0.28 -25.17
N CYS A 15 -9.72 -0.13 -25.34
CA CYS A 15 -10.18 -1.49 -25.00
C CYS A 15 -9.55 -2.55 -25.91
N SER A 16 -9.38 -2.28 -27.20
CA SER A 16 -8.70 -3.19 -28.13
C SER A 16 -7.21 -3.32 -27.85
N PHE A 17 -6.58 -2.27 -27.32
CA PHE A 17 -5.19 -2.26 -26.88
C PHE A 17 -4.99 -3.10 -25.61
N ILE A 18 -5.95 -3.03 -24.68
CA ILE A 18 -5.93 -3.82 -23.45
C ILE A 18 -6.26 -5.29 -23.73
N TYR A 19 -7.22 -5.57 -24.60
CA TYR A 19 -7.76 -6.91 -24.80
C TYR A 19 -7.87 -7.27 -26.28
N ASN A 20 -7.14 -8.31 -26.70
CA ASN A 20 -7.28 -8.87 -28.04
C ASN A 20 -8.31 -10.03 -28.02
N PRO A 21 -9.56 -9.83 -28.48
CA PRO A 21 -10.64 -10.81 -28.30
C PRO A 21 -10.41 -12.12 -29.07
N ARG A 22 -9.55 -12.11 -30.10
CA ARG A 22 -9.28 -13.29 -30.95
C ARG A 22 -8.34 -14.31 -30.29
N THR A 23 -7.46 -13.86 -29.39
CA THR A 23 -6.47 -14.71 -28.70
C THR A 23 -6.60 -14.68 -27.17
N GLY A 24 -7.45 -13.80 -26.63
CA GLY A 24 -7.61 -13.63 -25.18
C GLY A 24 -6.36 -13.10 -24.48
N ALA A 25 -5.41 -12.54 -25.24
CA ALA A 25 -4.19 -11.95 -24.72
C ALA A 25 -4.50 -10.55 -24.18
N VAL A 26 -4.13 -10.30 -22.92
CA VAL A 26 -4.18 -8.99 -22.30
C VAL A 26 -2.77 -8.42 -22.39
N LEU A 27 -2.61 -7.25 -23.03
CA LEU A 27 -1.32 -6.56 -23.15
C LEU A 27 -0.16 -7.45 -23.68
N GLY A 28 -0.46 -8.37 -24.61
CA GLY A 28 0.54 -9.25 -25.22
C GLY A 28 0.90 -10.52 -24.44
N ARG A 29 0.24 -10.83 -23.32
CA ARG A 29 0.38 -12.12 -22.61
C ARG A 29 -0.96 -12.81 -22.36
N THR A 30 -0.94 -14.15 -22.44
CA THR A 30 -2.11 -15.00 -22.21
C THR A 30 -2.67 -14.82 -20.80
N ARG A 31 -4.01 -14.75 -20.67
CA ARG A 31 -4.72 -14.61 -19.38
C ARG A 31 -4.28 -15.63 -18.31
N SER A 32 -3.87 -16.83 -18.73
CA SER A 32 -3.37 -17.88 -17.83
C SER A 32 -2.07 -17.51 -17.11
N SER A 33 -1.11 -16.83 -17.78
CA SER A 33 0.13 -16.40 -17.11
C SER A 33 -0.13 -15.22 -16.17
N TRP A 34 -1.05 -14.33 -16.53
CA TRP A 34 -1.47 -13.20 -15.70
C TRP A 34 -2.04 -13.65 -14.36
N GLY A 35 -2.92 -14.65 -14.37
CA GLY A 35 -3.45 -15.23 -13.14
C GLY A 35 -2.36 -15.78 -12.22
N ARG A 36 -1.36 -16.48 -12.78
CA ARG A 36 -0.22 -17.02 -12.01
C ARG A 36 0.66 -15.92 -11.42
N ILE A 37 0.93 -14.85 -12.17
CA ILE A 37 1.74 -13.71 -11.69
C ILE A 37 0.99 -13.00 -10.55
N LEU A 38 -0.30 -12.71 -10.71
CA LEU A 38 -1.08 -12.05 -9.66
C LEU A 38 -1.20 -12.93 -8.42
N LEU A 39 -1.47 -14.22 -8.57
CA LEU A 39 -1.58 -15.15 -7.44
C LEU A 39 -0.24 -15.26 -6.68
N PHE A 40 0.88 -15.34 -7.41
CA PHE A 40 2.21 -15.34 -6.79
C PHE A 40 2.46 -14.06 -5.98
N TYR A 41 2.19 -12.89 -6.56
CA TYR A 41 2.38 -11.62 -5.86
C TYR A 41 1.44 -11.43 -4.68
N LEU A 42 0.18 -11.86 -4.76
CA LEU A 42 -0.76 -11.78 -3.64
C LEU A 42 -0.29 -12.63 -2.45
N VAL A 43 0.12 -13.89 -2.70
CA VAL A 43 0.64 -14.75 -1.64
C VAL A 43 1.94 -14.19 -1.07
N PHE A 44 2.87 -13.77 -1.92
CA PHE A 44 4.15 -13.20 -1.48
C PHE A 44 3.97 -11.93 -0.62
N TYR A 45 3.18 -10.97 -1.09
CA TYR A 45 2.95 -9.72 -0.36
C TYR A 45 2.10 -9.93 0.91
N SER A 46 1.16 -10.88 0.91
CA SER A 46 0.40 -11.20 2.13
C SER A 46 1.30 -11.79 3.22
N LEU A 47 2.25 -12.67 2.88
CA LEU A 47 3.23 -13.19 3.83
C LEU A 47 4.16 -12.09 4.35
N LEU A 48 4.67 -11.22 3.47
CA LEU A 48 5.48 -10.08 3.88
C LEU A 48 4.72 -9.13 4.80
N SER A 49 3.48 -8.79 4.44
CA SER A 49 2.62 -7.92 5.25
C SER A 49 2.28 -8.57 6.58
N ALA A 50 2.00 -9.88 6.61
CA ALA A 50 1.71 -10.61 7.84
C ALA A 50 2.91 -10.64 8.78
N MET A 51 4.12 -10.92 8.26
CA MET A 51 5.33 -10.91 9.08
C MET A 51 5.64 -9.51 9.63
N PHE A 52 5.42 -8.48 8.83
CA PHE A 52 5.58 -7.08 9.25
C PHE A 52 4.53 -6.64 10.29
N CYS A 53 3.26 -6.95 10.07
CA CYS A 53 2.20 -6.68 11.04
C CYS A 53 2.42 -7.47 12.34
N PHE A 54 2.93 -8.69 12.24
CA PHE A 54 3.24 -9.53 13.39
C PHE A 54 4.37 -8.94 14.24
N THR A 55 5.46 -8.45 13.63
CA THR A 55 6.54 -7.80 14.39
C THR A 55 6.07 -6.50 15.03
N LEU A 56 5.25 -5.70 14.34
CA LEU A 56 4.61 -4.52 14.94
C LEU A 56 3.68 -4.89 16.10
N TRP A 57 2.88 -5.95 15.95
CA TRP A 57 2.01 -6.46 17.01
C TRP A 57 2.81 -6.92 18.23
N MET A 58 3.89 -7.67 18.03
CA MET A 58 4.77 -8.13 19.11
C MET A 58 5.43 -6.96 19.87
N VAL A 59 5.83 -5.90 19.17
CA VAL A 59 6.32 -4.67 19.81
C VAL A 59 5.23 -4.05 20.68
N LEU A 60 3.98 -3.99 20.20
CA LEU A 60 2.85 -3.46 20.98
C LEU A 60 2.54 -4.31 22.22
N LEU A 61 2.64 -5.64 22.12
CA LEU A 61 2.46 -6.52 23.29
C LEU A 61 3.53 -6.33 24.38
N THR A 62 4.70 -5.82 24.01
CA THR A 62 5.81 -5.56 24.95
C THR A 62 5.75 -4.15 25.53
N LEU A 63 4.90 -3.27 24.98
CA LEU A 63 4.74 -1.90 25.45
C LEU A 63 3.65 -1.85 26.54
N ASP A 64 4.05 -1.38 27.71
CA ASP A 64 3.12 -1.09 28.81
C ASP A 64 2.31 0.18 28.47
N PRO A 65 0.96 0.14 28.56
CA PRO A 65 0.13 1.30 28.23
C PRO A 65 0.21 2.44 29.26
N ASP A 66 0.72 2.18 30.47
CA ASP A 66 0.58 3.08 31.62
C ASP A 66 1.82 3.99 31.84
N SER A 67 2.95 3.73 31.18
CA SER A 67 4.10 4.64 31.22
C SER A 67 5.00 4.56 29.99
N PRO A 68 5.35 5.71 29.37
CA PRO A 68 6.23 5.75 28.20
C PRO A 68 7.65 5.28 28.56
N LYS A 69 8.13 4.24 27.87
CA LYS A 69 9.47 3.62 28.08
C LYS A 69 10.64 4.59 27.92
N TYR A 70 10.50 5.60 27.05
CA TYR A 70 11.53 6.58 26.74
C TYR A 70 10.94 7.99 26.86
N SER A 71 11.02 8.57 28.05
CA SER A 71 10.52 9.90 28.38
C SER A 71 11.66 10.87 28.70
N ASP A 72 12.72 10.87 27.88
CA ASP A 72 13.80 11.86 27.98
C ASP A 72 13.34 13.28 27.60
N LEU A 73 12.11 13.39 27.08
CA LEU A 73 11.35 14.62 26.85
C LEU A 73 10.98 15.42 28.12
N SER A 74 11.15 14.84 29.31
CA SER A 74 10.81 15.49 30.57
C SER A 74 11.87 16.49 31.07
N ALA A 75 13.15 16.33 30.70
CA ALA A 75 14.24 17.20 31.18
C ALA A 75 14.10 18.67 30.72
N TRP A 76 13.78 18.89 29.45
CA TRP A 76 13.36 20.11 28.78
C TRP A 76 12.27 20.87 29.54
N LYS A 77 11.26 20.16 30.05
CA LYS A 77 10.13 20.78 30.73
C LYS A 77 10.56 21.39 32.07
N THR A 78 11.51 20.76 32.75
CA THR A 78 12.16 21.27 33.96
C THR A 78 13.16 22.38 33.66
N VAL A 79 13.95 22.25 32.59
CA VAL A 79 14.95 23.27 32.18
C VAL A 79 14.27 24.55 31.70
N SER A 80 13.17 24.47 30.93
CA SER A 80 12.40 25.65 30.50
C SER A 80 11.74 26.39 31.67
N HIS A 81 11.24 25.69 32.70
CA HIS A 81 10.71 26.32 33.91
C HIS A 81 11.82 27.01 34.74
N CYS A 82 13.04 26.49 34.73
CA CYS A 82 14.17 27.10 35.42
C CYS A 82 14.71 28.35 34.69
N LEU A 83 14.73 28.35 33.35
CA LEU A 83 15.16 29.49 32.53
C LEU A 83 14.19 30.68 32.52
N ILE A 84 12.90 30.47 32.82
CA ILE A 84 11.92 31.56 32.92
C ILE A 84 11.93 32.18 34.34
N CYS A 85 12.48 31.49 35.33
CA CYS A 85 12.54 31.92 36.73
C CYS A 85 13.91 32.46 37.18
N ALA A 86 14.92 32.52 36.30
CA ALA A 86 16.26 33.08 36.55
C ALA A 86 16.45 34.40 35.78
#